data_AF-A0A939UMC4-F1
#
_entry.id   AF-A0A939UMC4-F1
#
_cell.length_a   1.000
_cell.length_b   1.000
_cell.length_c   1.000
_cell.angle_alpha   90.00
_cell.angle_beta   90.00
_cell.angle_gamma   90.00
#
_symmetry.space_group_name_H-M   'P 1'
#
loop_
_entity.id
_entity.type
_entity.pdbx_description
1 polymer ?
#
loop_
_entity_poly.entity_id
_entity_poly.type
_entity_poly.pdbx_seq_one_letter_code
_entity_poly.pdbx_strand_id
1 'polypeptide(L)'
;MKKIKAALLAAIVAVCPSLSPAQNYFENVSENASEVSQSLIPLEVFVGDQAELRYAFRSAVDFFPNADLVMEEEIDTSKFPFKNLNNSLTIKSAHFSRNDMEYVISLQIIPWRPGVTEFPSFDLFSILSLSEKDKNKNISYSILFEPIEIKSIVEKTNLHDMQPPAPPFIIPGTTYALFAILLVALILFALLLRALIKFGDIRRWLKHMSIRQAYKKNSTTAIKKIKRLFRNKKISDIDFCAALQNITRAYLDFRFDYPFKSASARG
;
A
#
# COMPACT_ATOMS: atom_id res chain seq x y z
N MET A 1 -17.72 18.24 -30.26
CA MET A 1 -17.46 17.00 -29.48
C MET A 1 -18.75 16.28 -29.05
N LYS A 2 -19.63 15.91 -29.99
CA LYS A 2 -20.80 15.04 -29.74
C LYS A 2 -21.08 14.03 -30.88
N LYS A 3 -20.19 13.92 -31.86
CA LYS A 3 -20.37 13.04 -33.04
C LYS A 3 -19.34 11.91 -33.17
N ILE A 4 -18.50 11.69 -32.14
CA ILE A 4 -17.49 10.61 -32.13
C ILE A 4 -17.83 9.50 -31.10
N LYS A 5 -18.78 9.74 -30.18
CA LYS A 5 -19.26 8.71 -29.24
C LYS A 5 -20.35 7.78 -29.80
N ALA A 6 -20.93 8.10 -30.97
CA ALA A 6 -21.97 7.27 -31.61
C ALA A 6 -21.41 6.22 -32.59
N ALA A 7 -20.14 6.32 -32.97
CA ALA A 7 -19.50 5.39 -33.90
C ALA A 7 -18.89 4.14 -33.23
N LEU A 8 -18.75 4.14 -31.90
CA LEU A 8 -18.13 3.04 -31.15
C LEU A 8 -19.16 2.05 -30.57
N LEU A 9 -20.45 2.41 -30.59
CA LEU A 9 -21.58 1.56 -30.15
C LEU A 9 -22.17 0.72 -31.29
N ALA A 10 -21.81 0.99 -32.54
CA ALA A 10 -22.26 0.25 -33.71
C ALA A 10 -21.31 -0.91 -34.13
N ALA A 11 -20.19 -1.09 -33.43
CA ALA A 11 -19.19 -2.12 -33.74
C ALA A 11 -19.27 -3.38 -32.86
N ILE A 12 -20.20 -3.42 -31.89
CA ILE A 12 -20.32 -4.55 -30.92
C ILE A 12 -21.55 -5.44 -31.22
N VAL A 13 -22.41 -5.07 -32.17
CA VAL A 13 -23.67 -5.80 -32.45
C VAL A 13 -23.64 -6.62 -33.75
N ALA A 14 -22.51 -6.67 -34.46
CA ALA A 14 -22.47 -7.24 -35.82
C ALA A 14 -21.40 -8.32 -36.03
N VAL A 15 -21.32 -9.34 -35.16
CA VAL A 15 -20.76 -10.65 -35.56
C VAL A 15 -21.50 -11.76 -34.82
N CYS A 16 -22.66 -12.12 -35.35
CA CYS A 16 -23.26 -13.44 -35.17
C CYS A 16 -23.81 -13.85 -36.54
N PRO A 17 -23.37 -15.00 -37.07
CA PRO A 17 -24.28 -15.93 -37.71
C PRO A 17 -23.99 -17.35 -37.17
N SER A 18 -24.90 -18.03 -36.49
CA SER A 18 -26.16 -18.64 -36.96
C SER A 18 -26.03 -20.17 -36.97
N LEU A 19 -26.90 -20.85 -36.19
CA LEU A 19 -27.61 -22.12 -36.46
C LEU A 19 -26.76 -23.38 -36.76
N SER A 20 -27.01 -24.57 -36.20
CA SER A 20 -28.29 -25.23 -35.88
C SER A 20 -28.04 -26.55 -35.08
N PRO A 21 -29.10 -27.31 -34.68
CA PRO A 21 -29.09 -28.26 -33.58
C PRO A 21 -28.92 -29.74 -33.98
N ALA A 22 -28.57 -30.58 -33.00
CA ALA A 22 -28.86 -32.02 -32.96
C ALA A 22 -28.94 -32.42 -31.47
N GLN A 23 -30.13 -32.63 -30.89
CA GLN A 23 -30.85 -33.90 -30.80
C GLN A 23 -30.12 -35.04 -30.05
N ASN A 24 -30.52 -35.15 -28.78
CA ASN A 24 -31.01 -36.34 -28.09
C ASN A 24 -30.06 -37.39 -27.46
N TYR A 25 -30.57 -37.85 -26.31
CA TYR A 25 -30.35 -39.09 -25.56
C TYR A 25 -29.13 -39.15 -24.64
N PHE A 26 -29.35 -38.97 -23.33
CA PHE A 26 -29.74 -40.10 -22.49
C PHE A 26 -30.47 -39.60 -21.23
N GLU A 27 -31.76 -39.92 -21.18
CA GLU A 27 -32.53 -40.03 -19.95
C GLU A 27 -32.33 -41.46 -19.45
N ASN A 28 -31.98 -41.64 -18.17
CA ASN A 28 -32.27 -42.83 -17.37
C ASN A 28 -32.16 -42.47 -15.89
N VAL A 29 -33.32 -42.09 -15.37
CA VAL A 29 -33.88 -42.25 -14.02
C VAL A 29 -33.01 -42.94 -12.96
N SER A 30 -32.84 -42.25 -11.83
CA SER A 30 -32.96 -42.86 -10.49
C SER A 30 -33.67 -41.85 -9.58
N GLU A 31 -34.89 -42.21 -9.19
CA GLU A 31 -35.74 -41.50 -8.24
C GLU A 31 -35.10 -41.50 -6.83
N ASN A 32 -35.29 -40.40 -6.08
CA ASN A 32 -34.67 -40.01 -4.79
C ASN A 32 -33.30 -39.32 -4.84
N ALA A 33 -33.13 -38.30 -5.68
CA ALA A 33 -32.00 -37.38 -5.54
C ALA A 33 -32.33 -36.29 -4.51
N SER A 34 -31.80 -36.41 -3.30
CA SER A 34 -31.51 -35.24 -2.48
C SER A 34 -30.69 -34.26 -3.32
N GLU A 35 -31.10 -33.00 -3.41
CA GLU A 35 -30.35 -31.95 -4.10
C GLU A 35 -28.99 -31.79 -3.38
N VAL A 36 -27.92 -32.31 -3.99
CA VAL A 36 -26.55 -32.25 -3.49
C VAL A 36 -25.77 -31.26 -4.35
N SER A 37 -24.99 -30.39 -3.72
CA SER A 37 -24.07 -29.49 -4.42
C SER A 37 -22.68 -29.52 -3.76
N GLN A 38 -21.65 -29.63 -4.59
CA GLN A 38 -20.25 -29.58 -4.16
C GLN A 38 -19.57 -28.37 -4.78
N SER A 39 -18.79 -27.64 -3.98
CA SER A 39 -17.98 -26.51 -4.45
C SER A 39 -16.60 -26.50 -3.81
N LEU A 40 -15.61 -26.03 -4.56
CA LEU A 40 -14.21 -25.94 -4.14
C LEU A 40 -13.76 -24.48 -4.20
N ILE A 41 -13.17 -23.99 -3.12
CA ILE A 41 -12.73 -22.60 -2.98
C ILE A 41 -11.25 -22.58 -2.60
N PRO A 42 -10.34 -22.06 -3.44
CA PRO A 42 -10.56 -21.57 -4.81
C PRO A 42 -10.92 -22.69 -5.79
N LEU A 43 -11.51 -22.33 -6.94
CA LEU A 43 -11.92 -23.29 -7.99
C LEU A 43 -10.73 -24.09 -8.56
N GLU A 44 -9.57 -23.45 -8.71
CA GLU A 44 -8.32 -24.10 -9.08
C GLU A 44 -7.44 -24.25 -7.84
N VAL A 45 -7.07 -25.49 -7.50
CA VAL A 45 -6.21 -25.77 -6.34
C VAL A 45 -4.86 -26.28 -6.83
N PHE A 46 -3.78 -25.70 -6.31
CA PHE A 46 -2.42 -26.14 -6.59
C PHE A 46 -1.84 -26.94 -5.43
N VAL A 47 -0.82 -27.74 -5.74
CA VAL A 47 -0.03 -28.46 -4.73
C VAL A 47 0.54 -27.46 -3.71
N GLY A 48 0.23 -27.69 -2.43
CA GLY A 48 0.66 -26.85 -1.29
C GLY A 48 -0.30 -25.72 -0.94
N ASP A 49 -1.33 -25.45 -1.75
CA ASP A 49 -2.32 -24.43 -1.45
C ASP A 49 -3.33 -24.90 -0.40
N GLN A 50 -3.93 -23.93 0.30
CA GLN A 50 -5.07 -24.19 1.17
C GLN A 50 -6.37 -24.00 0.38
N ALA A 51 -7.19 -25.03 0.33
CA ALA A 51 -8.50 -25.01 -0.30
C ALA A 51 -9.60 -25.45 0.67
N GLU A 52 -10.82 -24.98 0.43
CA GLU A 52 -12.03 -25.32 1.17
C GLU A 52 -12.97 -26.11 0.25
N LEU A 53 -13.22 -27.36 0.60
CA LEU A 53 -14.20 -28.22 -0.06
C LEU A 53 -15.52 -28.13 0.71
N ARG A 54 -16.56 -27.60 0.05
CA ARG A 54 -17.91 -27.49 0.60
C ARG A 54 -18.83 -28.47 -0.07
N TYR A 55 -19.57 -29.22 0.73
CA TYR A 55 -20.57 -30.17 0.29
C TYR A 55 -21.88 -29.87 0.99
N ALA A 56 -22.87 -29.40 0.22
CA ALA A 56 -24.19 -29.04 0.71
C ALA A 56 -25.22 -30.08 0.24
N PHE A 57 -26.08 -30.51 1.15
CA PHE A 57 -27.11 -31.51 0.87
C PHE A 57 -28.35 -31.28 1.72
N ARG A 58 -29.50 -31.77 1.25
CA ARG A 58 -30.74 -31.80 2.02
C ARG A 58 -31.02 -33.20 2.51
N SER A 59 -31.38 -33.32 3.78
CA SER A 59 -31.75 -34.60 4.41
C SER A 59 -33.04 -34.46 5.20
N ALA A 60 -33.87 -35.49 5.19
CA ALA A 60 -35.03 -35.60 6.06
C ALA A 60 -34.66 -35.99 7.50
N VAL A 61 -33.42 -36.42 7.71
CA VAL A 61 -32.89 -36.81 9.03
C VAL A 61 -32.30 -35.57 9.70
N ASP A 62 -32.79 -35.26 10.90
CA ASP A 62 -32.26 -34.15 11.68
C ASP A 62 -30.99 -34.56 12.42
N PHE A 63 -29.85 -34.02 11.98
CA PHE A 63 -28.54 -34.20 12.62
C PHE A 63 -28.34 -33.29 13.84
N PHE A 64 -29.23 -32.31 14.06
CA PHE A 64 -29.15 -31.35 15.16
C PHE A 64 -30.48 -31.27 15.93
N PRO A 65 -30.87 -32.35 16.64
CA PRO A 65 -32.19 -32.47 17.27
C PRO A 65 -32.43 -31.48 18.42
N ASN A 66 -31.38 -30.86 18.97
CA ASN A 66 -31.44 -30.00 20.16
C ASN A 66 -31.08 -28.53 19.88
N ALA A 67 -31.15 -28.06 18.63
CA ALA A 67 -30.57 -26.78 18.25
C ALA A 67 -31.47 -25.86 17.43
N ASP A 68 -31.25 -24.55 17.60
CA ASP A 68 -31.91 -23.47 16.87
C ASP A 68 -31.50 -23.39 15.38
N LEU A 69 -32.07 -22.41 14.66
CA LEU A 69 -32.10 -22.25 13.19
C LEU A 69 -30.73 -22.28 12.47
N VAL A 70 -29.64 -21.90 13.13
CA VAL A 70 -28.27 -21.97 12.58
C VAL A 70 -27.35 -22.58 13.62
N MET A 71 -26.73 -23.71 13.29
CA MET A 71 -25.74 -24.33 14.17
C MET A 71 -24.54 -24.82 13.38
N GLU A 72 -23.37 -24.74 14.01
CA GLU A 72 -22.07 -25.16 13.49
C GLU A 72 -21.40 -26.06 14.53
N GLU A 73 -20.93 -27.24 14.10
CA GLU A 73 -20.15 -28.19 14.90
C GLU A 73 -18.78 -28.37 14.23
N GLU A 74 -17.71 -28.25 15.02
CA GLU A 74 -16.38 -28.62 14.56
C GLU A 74 -16.23 -30.15 14.62
N ILE A 75 -15.87 -30.74 13.49
CA ILE A 75 -15.63 -32.17 13.37
C ILE A 75 -14.17 -32.47 13.69
N ASP A 76 -13.95 -33.46 14.56
CA ASP A 76 -12.61 -34.02 14.75
C ASP A 76 -12.10 -34.68 13.47
N THR A 77 -11.07 -34.06 12.88
CA THR A 77 -10.42 -34.52 11.66
C THR A 77 -9.87 -35.95 11.77
N SER A 78 -9.59 -36.43 13.00
CA SER A 78 -9.11 -37.79 13.28
C SER A 78 -10.09 -38.89 12.87
N LYS A 79 -11.39 -38.58 12.81
CA LYS A 79 -12.46 -39.55 12.54
C LYS A 79 -12.69 -39.80 11.04
N PHE A 80 -12.14 -38.96 10.15
CA PHE A 80 -12.31 -39.17 8.71
C PHE A 80 -11.51 -40.39 8.23
N PRO A 81 -12.11 -41.29 7.44
CA PRO A 81 -11.41 -42.48 6.92
C PRO A 81 -10.31 -42.14 5.90
N PHE A 82 -10.24 -40.90 5.44
CA PHE A 82 -9.28 -40.41 4.45
C PHE A 82 -8.32 -39.34 4.99
N LYS A 83 -8.16 -39.22 6.32
CA LYS A 83 -7.26 -38.24 6.95
C LYS A 83 -5.84 -38.24 6.35
N ASN A 84 -5.33 -39.42 6.02
CA ASN A 84 -4.04 -39.63 5.37
C ASN A 84 -4.23 -40.45 4.09
N LEU A 85 -5.03 -39.96 3.14
CA LEU A 85 -5.20 -40.60 1.84
C LEU A 85 -3.83 -40.68 1.14
N ASN A 86 -3.12 -41.81 1.29
CA ASN A 86 -1.80 -42.07 0.69
C ASN A 86 -0.75 -40.96 0.84
N ASN A 87 -0.79 -40.14 1.91
CA ASN A 87 0.02 -38.93 2.09
C ASN A 87 -0.12 -37.88 0.96
N SER A 88 -1.23 -37.91 0.23
CA SER A 88 -1.51 -36.99 -0.88
C SER A 88 -2.27 -35.75 -0.45
N LEU A 89 -2.96 -35.79 0.69
CA LEU A 89 -3.82 -34.70 1.18
C LEU A 89 -3.79 -34.65 2.71
N THR A 90 -3.85 -33.45 3.25
CA THR A 90 -3.99 -33.19 4.69
C THR A 90 -5.25 -32.38 4.96
N ILE A 91 -6.07 -32.82 5.90
CA ILE A 91 -7.24 -32.07 6.39
C ILE A 91 -6.80 -31.23 7.59
N LYS A 92 -6.95 -29.91 7.50
CA LYS A 92 -6.63 -28.94 8.55
C LYS A 92 -7.76 -28.80 9.57
N SER A 93 -8.97 -28.58 9.08
CA SER A 93 -10.18 -28.45 9.90
C SER A 93 -11.38 -28.95 9.11
N ALA A 94 -12.43 -29.30 9.85
CA ALA A 94 -13.70 -29.75 9.29
C ALA A 94 -14.83 -29.14 10.10
N HIS A 95 -15.81 -28.57 9.41
CA HIS A 95 -16.97 -27.91 9.99
C HIS A 95 -18.24 -28.51 9.40
N PHE A 96 -19.24 -28.71 10.24
CA PHE A 96 -20.56 -29.14 9.84
C PHE A 96 -21.58 -28.13 10.31
N SER A 97 -22.33 -27.56 9.38
CA SER A 97 -23.35 -26.56 9.69
C SER A 97 -24.70 -26.90 9.10
N ARG A 98 -25.76 -26.41 9.74
CA ARG A 98 -27.13 -26.44 9.23
C ARG A 98 -27.61 -25.03 9.00
N ASN A 99 -28.12 -24.77 7.81
CA ASN A 99 -28.80 -23.54 7.42
C ASN A 99 -30.23 -23.92 7.00
N ASP A 100 -31.18 -23.78 7.94
CA ASP A 100 -32.57 -24.23 7.79
C ASP A 100 -32.70 -25.73 7.43
N MET A 101 -32.93 -26.03 6.15
CA MET A 101 -33.15 -27.40 5.62
C MET A 101 -31.92 -27.95 4.88
N GLU A 102 -30.86 -27.16 4.77
CA GLU A 102 -29.62 -27.52 4.07
C GLU A 102 -28.49 -27.75 5.08
N TYR A 103 -27.81 -28.88 4.94
CA TYR A 103 -26.63 -29.23 5.72
C TYR A 103 -25.39 -29.01 4.86
N VAL A 104 -24.36 -28.39 5.43
CA VAL A 104 -23.11 -28.07 4.75
C VAL A 104 -21.93 -28.67 5.52
N ILE A 105 -21.11 -29.45 4.83
CA ILE A 105 -19.81 -29.90 5.32
C ILE A 105 -18.74 -29.05 4.65
N SER A 106 -17.90 -28.40 5.43
CA SER A 106 -16.73 -27.65 4.95
C SER A 106 -15.45 -28.32 5.43
N LEU A 107 -14.56 -28.68 4.51
CA LEU A 107 -13.26 -29.27 4.78
C LEU A 107 -12.16 -28.33 4.29
N GLN A 108 -11.26 -27.93 5.19
CA GLN A 108 -10.04 -27.23 4.80
C GLN A 108 -8.95 -28.27 4.49
N ILE A 109 -8.49 -28.30 3.25
CA ILE A 109 -7.55 -29.29 2.74
C ILE A 109 -6.27 -28.63 2.21
N ILE A 110 -5.15 -29.35 2.32
CA ILE A 110 -3.91 -29.06 1.62
C ILE A 110 -3.51 -30.29 0.80
N PRO A 111 -3.49 -30.21 -0.54
CA PRO A 111 -3.00 -31.29 -1.37
C PRO A 111 -1.47 -31.23 -1.53
N TRP A 112 -0.83 -32.39 -1.49
CA TRP A 112 0.62 -32.58 -1.61
C TRP A 112 1.03 -33.29 -2.90
N ARG A 113 0.08 -33.84 -3.66
CA ARG A 113 0.33 -34.49 -4.95
C ARG A 113 -0.59 -33.95 -6.03
N PRO A 114 -0.10 -33.77 -7.26
CA PRO A 114 -0.93 -33.41 -8.40
C PRO A 114 -1.76 -34.62 -8.87
N GLY A 115 -2.86 -34.34 -9.57
CA GLY A 115 -3.76 -35.34 -10.16
C GLY A 115 -5.16 -35.30 -9.57
N VAL A 116 -5.99 -36.27 -9.97
CA VAL A 116 -7.36 -36.42 -9.49
C VAL A 116 -7.33 -37.12 -8.12
N THR A 117 -7.93 -36.48 -7.13
CA THR A 117 -8.13 -37.06 -5.79
C THR A 117 -9.56 -37.56 -5.65
N GLU A 118 -9.68 -38.87 -5.45
CA GLU A 118 -10.94 -39.55 -5.17
C GLU A 118 -11.10 -39.74 -3.66
N PHE A 119 -12.28 -39.42 -3.14
CA PHE A 119 -12.59 -39.58 -1.73
C PHE A 119 -13.39 -40.87 -1.50
N PRO A 120 -13.04 -41.69 -0.49
CA PRO A 120 -13.85 -42.84 -0.15
C PRO A 120 -15.17 -42.39 0.50
N SER A 121 -16.24 -43.14 0.26
CA SER A 121 -17.51 -42.93 0.94
C SER A 121 -17.36 -43.12 2.45
N PHE A 122 -18.03 -42.29 3.24
CA PHE A 122 -18.01 -42.38 4.70
C PHE A 122 -19.41 -42.17 5.29
N ASP A 123 -19.63 -42.67 6.50
CA ASP A 123 -20.88 -42.46 7.23
C ASP A 123 -20.79 -41.20 8.10
N LEU A 124 -21.67 -40.23 7.85
CA LEU A 124 -21.67 -38.96 8.59
C LEU A 124 -21.92 -39.17 10.09
N PHE A 125 -22.80 -40.10 10.47
CA PHE A 125 -23.13 -40.38 11.87
C PHE A 125 -21.93 -40.86 12.69
N SER A 126 -20.97 -41.52 12.03
CA SER A 126 -19.76 -42.04 12.68
C SER A 126 -18.77 -40.95 13.07
N ILE A 127 -18.83 -39.80 12.37
CA ILE A 127 -17.87 -38.72 12.49
C ILE A 127 -18.38 -37.61 13.43
N LEU A 128 -19.69 -37.34 13.40
CA LEU A 128 -20.33 -36.36 14.28
C LEU A 128 -20.24 -36.75 15.76
N SER A 129 -20.16 -35.77 16.65
CA SER A 129 -20.09 -36.01 18.10
C SER A 129 -21.49 -36.11 18.72
N LEU A 130 -22.34 -36.97 18.15
CA LEU A 130 -23.70 -37.17 18.61
C LEU A 130 -23.75 -37.86 19.98
N SER A 131 -24.79 -37.54 20.76
CA SER A 131 -25.06 -38.15 22.07
C SER A 131 -25.29 -39.66 21.93
N GLU A 132 -24.83 -40.46 22.91
CA GLU A 132 -24.96 -41.93 22.90
C GLU A 132 -26.40 -42.43 22.72
N LYS A 133 -27.40 -41.63 23.11
CA LYS A 133 -28.83 -41.95 22.93
C LYS A 133 -29.27 -41.95 21.46
N ASP A 134 -28.65 -41.13 20.62
CA ASP A 134 -28.98 -41.01 19.19
C ASP A 134 -28.17 -41.98 18.32
N LYS A 135 -27.01 -42.45 18.80
CA LYS A 135 -26.20 -43.50 18.14
C LYS A 135 -26.90 -44.86 18.05
N ASN A 136 -27.89 -45.12 18.92
CA ASN A 136 -28.66 -46.36 18.93
C ASN A 136 -29.76 -46.42 17.86
N LYS A 137 -30.03 -45.32 17.14
CA LYS A 137 -30.81 -45.38 15.90
C LYS A 137 -29.84 -45.86 14.82
N ASN A 138 -30.05 -47.08 14.32
CA ASN A 138 -29.23 -47.74 13.29
C ASN A 138 -29.39 -47.07 11.91
N ILE A 139 -29.17 -45.76 11.84
CA ILE A 139 -29.33 -44.90 10.67
C ILE A 139 -27.92 -44.55 10.20
N SER A 140 -27.57 -45.00 9.00
CA SER A 140 -26.32 -44.68 8.33
C SER A 140 -26.62 -43.67 7.22
N TYR A 141 -25.81 -42.62 7.12
CA TYR A 141 -25.92 -41.63 6.05
C TYR A 141 -24.58 -41.53 5.32
N SER A 142 -24.50 -42.23 4.18
CA SER A 142 -23.28 -42.30 3.39
C SER A 142 -23.10 -41.05 2.55
N ILE A 143 -21.95 -40.40 2.69
CA ILE A 143 -21.53 -39.25 1.90
C ILE A 143 -20.38 -39.67 0.99
N LEU A 144 -20.47 -39.25 -0.26
CA LEU A 144 -19.43 -39.44 -1.27
C LEU A 144 -19.14 -38.09 -1.92
N PHE A 145 -17.91 -37.60 -1.76
CA PHE A 145 -17.47 -36.39 -2.47
C PHE A 145 -17.14 -36.71 -3.92
N GLU A 146 -17.45 -35.78 -4.82
CA GLU A 146 -16.99 -35.84 -6.19
C GLU A 146 -15.46 -35.68 -6.27
N PRO A 147 -14.80 -36.35 -7.23
CA PRO A 147 -13.35 -36.22 -7.40
C PRO A 147 -12.92 -34.78 -7.69
N ILE A 148 -11.79 -34.36 -7.11
CA ILE A 148 -11.21 -33.02 -7.33
C ILE A 148 -9.90 -33.11 -8.10
N GLU A 149 -9.67 -32.20 -9.04
CA GLU A 149 -8.42 -32.11 -9.80
C GLU A 149 -7.44 -31.14 -9.15
N ILE A 150 -6.24 -31.61 -8.81
CA ILE A 150 -5.16 -30.81 -8.24
C ILE A 150 -4.12 -30.54 -9.31
N LYS A 151 -3.85 -29.26 -9.56
CA LYS A 151 -2.90 -28.81 -10.60
C LYS A 151 -1.50 -28.64 -10.02
N SER A 152 -0.48 -28.92 -10.83
CA SER A 152 0.91 -28.55 -10.52
C SER A 152 1.25 -27.20 -11.17
N ILE A 153 1.88 -26.30 -10.41
CA ILE A 153 2.38 -25.01 -10.95
C ILE A 153 3.45 -25.27 -12.03
N VAL A 154 4.29 -26.29 -11.83
CA VAL A 154 5.33 -26.69 -12.78
C VAL A 154 4.71 -27.18 -14.09
N GLU A 155 3.63 -27.95 -14.00
CA GLU A 155 2.91 -28.47 -15.17
C GLU A 155 2.16 -27.35 -15.91
N LYS A 156 1.49 -26.46 -15.18
CA LYS A 156 0.78 -25.30 -15.78
C LYS A 156 1.73 -24.35 -16.51
N THR A 157 2.95 -24.20 -16.01
CA THR A 157 3.94 -23.26 -16.58
C THR A 157 4.82 -23.91 -17.66
N ASN A 158 4.88 -25.25 -17.74
CA ASN A 158 5.87 -25.98 -18.57
C ASN A 158 7.32 -25.48 -18.36
N LEU A 159 7.60 -24.85 -17.22
CA LEU A 159 8.92 -24.33 -16.88
C LEU A 159 9.60 -25.37 -16.01
N HIS A 160 10.42 -26.22 -16.65
CA HIS A 160 11.29 -27.15 -15.95
C HIS A 160 12.53 -26.48 -15.34
N ASP A 161 12.75 -25.20 -15.65
CA ASP A 161 13.88 -24.41 -15.18
C ASP A 161 13.45 -23.28 -14.24
N MET A 162 14.27 -23.04 -13.21
CA MET A 162 14.13 -21.86 -12.36
C MET A 162 14.26 -20.60 -13.22
N GLN A 163 13.29 -19.68 -13.11
CA GLN A 163 13.35 -18.43 -13.86
C GLN A 163 14.66 -17.68 -13.53
N PRO A 164 15.39 -17.18 -14.53
CA PRO A 164 16.54 -16.34 -14.27
C PRO A 164 16.11 -15.10 -13.47
N PRO A 165 16.99 -14.54 -12.63
CA PRO A 165 16.68 -13.35 -11.86
C PRO A 165 16.22 -12.23 -12.81
N ALA A 166 15.08 -11.63 -12.50
CA ALA A 166 14.52 -10.55 -13.32
C ALA A 166 15.52 -9.38 -13.41
N PRO A 167 15.73 -8.80 -14.60
CA PRO A 167 16.62 -7.66 -14.75
C PRO A 167 16.10 -6.45 -13.95
N PRO A 168 16.99 -5.57 -13.47
CA PRO A 168 16.59 -4.40 -12.71
C PRO A 168 15.65 -3.52 -13.55
N PHE A 169 14.51 -3.17 -12.95
CA PHE A 169 13.46 -2.42 -13.61
C PHE A 169 13.86 -0.94 -13.77
N ILE A 170 14.34 -0.57 -14.96
CA ILE A 170 14.59 0.84 -15.31
C ILE A 170 13.30 1.43 -15.86
N ILE A 171 12.69 2.34 -15.10
CA ILE A 171 11.47 3.05 -15.55
C ILE A 171 11.83 3.89 -16.79
N PRO A 172 11.17 3.67 -17.94
CA PRO A 172 11.44 4.44 -19.15
C PRO A 172 11.15 5.92 -18.89
N GLY A 173 12.13 6.80 -19.19
CA GLY A 173 12.07 8.24 -18.94
C GLY A 173 12.95 8.76 -17.79
N THR A 174 13.46 7.89 -16.92
CA THR A 174 14.36 8.29 -15.81
C THR A 174 15.79 8.61 -16.26
N THR A 175 16.20 8.14 -17.44
CA THR A 175 17.52 8.39 -18.03
C THR A 175 17.77 9.89 -18.26
N TYR A 176 16.80 10.60 -18.82
CA TYR A 176 16.91 12.05 -19.04
C TYR A 176 16.95 12.85 -17.74
N ALA A 177 16.21 12.40 -16.72
CA ALA A 177 16.25 13.03 -15.40
C ALA A 177 17.64 12.88 -14.75
N LEU A 178 18.27 11.71 -14.89
CA LEU A 178 19.63 11.47 -14.40
C LEU A 178 20.64 12.40 -15.10
N PHE A 179 20.55 12.55 -16.43
CA PHE A 179 21.41 13.48 -17.16
C PHE A 179 21.18 14.94 -16.76
N ALA A 180 19.93 15.35 -16.51
CA ALA A 180 19.61 16.70 -16.05
C ALA A 180 20.22 16.98 -14.65
N ILE A 181 20.11 16.02 -13.72
CA ILE A 181 20.71 16.13 -12.39
C ILE A 181 22.23 16.24 -12.49
N LEU A 182 22.86 15.42 -13.33
CA LEU A 182 24.30 15.45 -13.56
C LEU A 182 24.75 16.83 -14.11
N LEU A 183 24.01 17.38 -15.06
CA LEU A 183 24.29 18.70 -15.64
C LEU A 183 24.19 19.81 -14.58
N VAL A 184 23.13 19.80 -13.76
CA VAL A 184 22.94 20.77 -12.68
C VAL A 184 24.07 20.66 -11.65
N ALA A 185 24.48 19.43 -11.29
CA ALA A 185 25.58 19.20 -10.37
C ALA A 185 26.91 19.77 -10.90
N LEU A 186 27.21 19.60 -12.19
CA LEU A 186 28.39 20.18 -12.83
C LEU A 186 28.37 21.71 -12.82
N ILE A 187 27.23 22.32 -13.11
CA ILE A 187 27.07 23.79 -13.08
C ILE A 187 27.30 24.30 -11.65
N LEU A 188 26.67 23.67 -10.65
CA LEU A 188 26.85 24.04 -9.24
C LEU A 188 28.32 23.90 -8.80
N PHE A 189 28.99 22.84 -9.23
CA PHE A 189 30.40 22.62 -8.92
C PHE A 189 31.29 23.72 -9.52
N ALA A 190 31.05 24.11 -10.77
CA ALA A 190 31.79 25.22 -11.40
C ALA A 190 31.54 26.56 -10.70
N LEU A 191 30.30 26.83 -10.26
CA LEU A 191 29.97 28.03 -9.48
C LEU A 191 30.66 28.02 -8.12
N LEU A 192 30.69 26.88 -7.43
CA LEU A 192 31.39 26.72 -6.16
C LEU A 192 32.89 26.97 -6.31
N LEU A 193 33.54 26.41 -7.33
CA LEU A 193 34.96 26.67 -7.61
C LEU A 193 35.21 28.15 -7.87
N ARG A 194 34.38 28.80 -8.69
CA ARG A 194 34.48 30.24 -8.96
C ARG A 194 34.29 31.07 -7.70
N ALA A 195 33.34 30.70 -6.83
CA ALA A 195 33.11 31.35 -5.55
C ALA A 195 34.30 31.16 -4.60
N LEU A 196 34.94 29.99 -4.61
CA LEU A 196 36.13 29.70 -3.81
C LEU A 196 37.33 30.55 -4.25
N ILE A 197 37.59 30.64 -5.56
CA ILE A 197 38.67 31.47 -6.12
C ILE A 197 38.42 32.95 -5.80
N LYS A 198 37.18 33.42 -5.97
CA LYS A 198 36.80 34.82 -5.71
C LYS A 198 36.40 35.10 -4.26
N PHE A 199 36.63 34.17 -3.34
CA PHE A 199 36.18 34.30 -1.96
C PHE A 199 36.76 35.53 -1.27
N GLY A 200 38.02 35.88 -1.58
CA GLY A 200 38.67 37.10 -1.10
C GLY A 200 37.98 38.38 -1.59
N ASP A 201 37.50 38.41 -2.82
CA ASP A 201 36.78 39.56 -3.39
C ASP A 201 35.37 39.67 -2.80
N ILE A 202 34.68 38.53 -2.67
CA ILE A 202 33.34 38.46 -2.07
C ILE A 202 33.41 38.94 -0.62
N ARG A 203 34.40 38.51 0.15
CA ARG A 203 34.61 38.97 1.54
C ARG A 203 34.91 40.46 1.61
N ARG A 204 35.75 40.99 0.72
CA ARG A 204 36.02 42.43 0.63
C ARG A 204 34.77 43.21 0.29
N TRP A 205 33.99 42.75 -0.70
CA TRP A 205 32.72 43.37 -1.09
C TRP A 205 31.72 43.40 0.07
N LEU A 206 31.56 42.29 0.80
CA LEU A 206 30.71 42.23 2.00
C LEU A 206 31.17 43.21 3.08
N LYS A 207 32.49 43.30 3.33
CA LYS A 207 33.05 44.28 4.28
C LYS A 207 32.77 45.71 3.84
N HIS A 208 32.98 46.04 2.57
CA HIS A 208 32.66 47.37 2.02
C HIS A 208 31.17 47.69 2.11
N MET A 209 30.29 46.70 1.89
CA MET A 209 28.84 46.89 2.00
C MET A 209 28.43 47.20 3.45
N SER A 210 28.97 46.44 4.42
CA SER A 210 28.73 46.69 5.85
C SER A 210 29.22 48.07 6.27
N ILE A 211 30.43 48.46 5.88
CA ILE A 211 31.02 49.78 6.17
C ILE A 211 30.16 50.90 5.57
N ARG A 212 29.72 50.77 4.31
CA ARG A 212 28.85 51.75 3.65
C ARG A 212 27.52 51.93 4.39
N GLN A 213 26.92 50.82 4.83
CA GLN A 213 25.69 50.88 5.63
C GLN A 213 25.92 51.56 6.97
N ALA A 214 27.06 51.30 7.62
CA ALA A 214 27.42 51.92 8.88
C ALA A 214 27.60 53.44 8.73
N TYR A 215 28.30 53.92 7.69
CA TYR A 215 28.44 55.35 7.40
C TYR A 215 27.10 56.02 7.03
N LYS A 216 26.23 55.32 6.31
CA LYS A 216 24.87 55.81 6.02
C LYS A 216 24.04 55.95 7.32
N LYS A 217 24.12 54.99 8.22
CA LYS A 217 23.44 55.04 9.53
C LYS A 217 23.99 56.18 10.40
N ASN A 218 25.31 56.34 10.46
CA ASN A 218 25.94 57.42 11.23
C ASN A 218 25.52 58.81 10.72
N SER A 219 25.62 59.06 9.40
CA SER A 219 25.22 60.34 8.80
C SER A 219 23.73 60.66 8.99
N THR A 220 22.84 59.69 8.73
CA THR A 220 21.40 59.89 8.92
C THR A 220 21.04 60.13 10.39
N THR A 221 21.73 59.47 11.32
CA THR A 221 21.53 59.67 12.77
C THR A 221 22.01 61.04 13.22
N ALA A 222 23.20 61.49 12.77
CA ALA A 222 23.71 62.82 13.06
C ALA A 222 22.77 63.91 12.52
N ILE A 223 22.33 63.80 11.26
CA ILE A 223 21.38 64.74 10.66
C ILE A 223 20.06 64.77 11.43
N LYS A 224 19.53 63.61 11.84
CA LYS A 224 18.29 63.55 12.66
C LYS A 224 18.48 64.23 14.01
N LYS A 225 19.61 64.00 14.70
CA LYS A 225 19.94 64.63 15.97
C LYS A 225 20.06 66.16 15.83
N ILE A 226 20.75 66.63 14.79
CA ILE A 226 20.88 68.07 14.48
C ILE A 226 19.51 68.68 14.17
N LYS A 227 18.70 68.07 13.29
CA LYS A 227 17.34 68.56 12.98
C LYS A 227 16.46 68.62 14.22
N ARG A 228 16.59 67.65 15.15
CA ARG A 228 15.86 67.66 16.42
C ARG A 228 16.35 68.79 17.33
N LEU A 229 17.65 69.04 17.39
CA LEU A 229 18.23 70.12 18.18
C LEU A 229 17.72 71.49 17.70
N PHE A 230 17.71 71.74 16.38
CA PHE A 230 17.17 72.97 15.79
C PHE A 230 15.66 73.18 16.00
N ARG A 231 14.89 72.13 16.26
CA ARG A 231 13.45 72.24 16.54
C ARG A 231 13.15 72.63 18.00
N ASN A 232 14.11 72.47 18.91
CA ASN A 232 13.93 72.76 20.33
C ASN A 232 14.22 74.23 20.63
N LYS A 233 13.18 75.08 20.64
CA LYS A 233 13.28 76.53 20.88
C LYS A 233 13.55 76.97 22.33
N LYS A 234 13.80 76.04 23.26
CA LYS A 234 13.89 76.30 24.72
C LYS A 234 15.30 76.10 25.30
N ILE A 235 16.32 76.00 24.46
CA ILE A 235 17.70 75.68 24.87
C ILE A 235 18.51 76.98 24.86
N SER A 236 19.35 77.20 25.87
CA SER A 236 20.32 78.30 25.92
C SER A 236 21.36 78.18 24.81
N ASP A 237 21.83 79.29 24.24
CA ASP A 237 22.77 79.28 23.10
C ASP A 237 24.07 78.52 23.41
N ILE A 238 24.54 78.59 24.66
CA ILE A 238 25.74 77.89 25.15
C ILE A 238 25.51 76.37 25.12
N ASP A 239 24.37 75.91 25.65
CA ASP A 239 24.01 74.49 25.69
C ASP A 239 23.72 73.95 24.29
N PHE A 240 23.14 74.78 23.42
CA PHE A 240 22.92 74.45 22.02
C PHE A 240 24.26 74.22 21.29
N CYS A 241 25.23 75.13 21.45
CA CYS A 241 26.55 75.00 20.84
C CYS A 241 27.29 73.76 21.36
N ALA A 242 27.25 73.49 22.67
CA ALA A 242 27.85 72.29 23.26
C ALA A 242 27.22 71.00 22.72
N ALA A 243 25.88 70.95 22.63
CA ALA A 243 25.17 69.80 22.08
C ALA A 243 25.48 69.59 20.58
N LEU A 244 25.54 70.66 19.80
CA LEU A 244 25.90 70.62 18.39
C LEU A 244 27.33 70.08 18.22
N GLN A 245 28.29 70.62 18.98
CA GLN A 245 29.69 70.18 18.98
C GLN A 245 29.82 68.69 19.29
N ASN A 246 29.07 68.19 20.27
CA ASN A 246 29.08 66.78 20.65
C ASN A 246 28.51 65.87 19.53
N ILE A 247 27.44 66.29 18.85
CA ILE A 247 26.86 65.51 17.75
C ILE A 247 27.81 65.50 16.54
N THR A 248 28.42 66.64 16.20
CA THR A 248 29.39 66.71 15.10
C THR A 248 30.66 65.91 15.40
N ARG A 249 31.16 65.98 16.64
CA ARG A 249 32.31 65.20 17.10
C ARG A 249 32.03 63.70 16.99
N ALA A 250 30.92 63.21 17.55
CA ALA A 250 30.55 61.80 17.45
C ALA A 250 30.39 61.31 16.00
N TYR A 251 29.89 62.17 15.09
CA TYR A 251 29.81 61.85 13.68
C TYR A 251 31.21 61.71 13.04
N LEU A 252 32.11 62.66 13.31
CA LEU A 252 33.46 62.68 12.77
C LEU A 252 34.32 61.54 13.35
N ASP A 253 34.19 61.26 14.65
CA ASP A 253 34.88 60.17 15.33
C ASP A 253 34.62 58.83 14.62
N PHE A 254 33.36 58.55 14.30
CA PHE A 254 32.96 57.33 13.60
C PHE A 254 33.32 57.35 12.10
N ARG A 255 33.47 58.53 11.48
CA ARG A 255 33.79 58.63 10.05
C ARG A 255 35.28 58.43 9.76
N PHE A 256 36.13 58.95 10.64
CA PHE A 256 37.58 58.89 10.48
C PHE A 256 38.25 57.87 11.42
N ASP A 257 37.45 57.13 12.19
CA ASP A 257 37.92 56.14 13.17
C ASP A 257 38.99 56.71 14.13
N TYR A 258 38.87 58.01 14.46
CA TYR A 258 39.82 58.76 15.28
C TYR A 258 39.08 59.73 16.20
N PRO A 259 39.41 59.81 17.52
CA PRO A 259 38.73 60.71 18.43
C PRO A 259 39.12 62.17 18.19
N PHE A 260 38.17 63.00 17.75
CA PHE A 260 38.33 64.43 17.51
C PHE A 260 38.33 65.21 18.83
N LYS A 261 39.40 65.12 19.62
CA LYS A 261 39.57 66.00 20.78
C LYS A 261 39.86 67.44 20.32
N SER A 262 39.32 68.43 21.01
CA SER A 262 39.68 69.84 20.76
C SER A 262 41.14 70.02 21.15
N ALA A 263 41.90 70.78 20.36
CA ALA A 263 43.23 71.20 20.77
C ALA A 263 43.10 71.89 22.14
N SER A 264 43.78 71.37 23.16
CA SER A 264 43.93 72.09 24.42
C SER A 264 44.69 73.37 24.08
N ALA A 265 44.08 74.52 24.32
CA ALA A 265 44.80 75.79 24.26
C ALA A 265 45.93 75.70 25.30
N ARG A 266 47.15 75.40 24.84
CA ARG A 266 48.35 75.70 25.60
C ARG A 266 48.47 77.23 25.57
N GLY A 267 47.91 77.87 26.58
CA GLY A 267 48.38 79.18 27.05
C GLY A 267 49.69 79.00 27.79
#